data_AF-A0A347TL51-F1
#
_entry.id   AF-A0A347TL51-F1
#
_cell.length_a   1.000
_cell.length_b   1.000
_cell.length_c   1.000
_cell.angle_alpha   90.00
_cell.angle_beta   90.00
_cell.angle_gamma   90.00
#
_symmetry.space_group_name_H-M   'P 1'
#
loop_
_entity.id
_entity.type
_entity.pdbx_description
1 polymer ?
#
loop_
_entity_poly.entity_id
_entity_poly.type
_entity_poly.pdbx_seq_one_letter_code
_entity_poly.pdbx_strand_id
1 'polypeptide(L)'
;MRRIKILKIFVIFLLFLVFLIYSNFSLISSFFMATLNFNIAILTVFLIGLLVVYQSAIRLTMLAGTFGILAYKKGKDLEFYLQGITELMPATIAHMFNRRAQKGVLYFTENEAKDVTVWLSDQFFNQKSYTSFFVGTSLMLGLFGTFTGLLVAIDEMGSIILSLGGDDIDIAEIMTGFSGPLGGMAIGFASSLFGVASAIILNVMQYILTRNQAAFLEDVEDWLKGKIIESQSSDVLEEIGTAFSKEGKVISQAPTQGAGGLPSGFIDIFIDTMGSFTEKLEKSNKSSQELYEIITSNLSENTKASEHESLILESVDNSLKELNVNQFSNAGMMEDSLQEISNVILAEHKTIKKSLALQEENNKLLVQLVESLNQKIETLEEKVK
;
A
#
# COMPACT_ATOMS: atom_id res chain seq x y z
N MET A 1 -6.11 20.71 6.44
CA MET A 1 -5.84 21.47 5.19
C MET A 1 -5.24 20.64 4.04
N ARG A 2 -4.46 19.57 4.27
CA ARG A 2 -3.87 18.74 3.19
C ARG A 2 -4.90 17.96 2.34
N ARG A 3 -6.01 17.49 2.93
CA ARG A 3 -7.14 16.84 2.20
C ARG A 3 -7.55 17.61 0.93
N ILE A 4 -7.68 18.92 1.07
CA ILE A 4 -8.14 19.81 -0.01
C ILE A 4 -7.02 20.05 -1.04
N LYS A 5 -5.74 20.05 -0.62
CA LYS A 5 -4.61 20.31 -1.53
C LYS A 5 -4.40 19.18 -2.53
N ILE A 6 -4.48 17.92 -2.07
CA ILE A 6 -4.30 16.74 -2.91
C ILE A 6 -5.41 16.69 -3.97
N LEU A 7 -6.67 16.78 -3.54
CA LEU A 7 -7.81 16.75 -4.46
C LEU A 7 -7.79 17.93 -5.44
N LYS A 8 -7.38 19.13 -5.00
CA LYS A 8 -7.22 20.30 -5.88
C LYS A 8 -6.23 20.04 -7.02
N ILE A 9 -5.06 19.46 -6.74
CA ILE A 9 -4.06 19.16 -7.78
C ILE A 9 -4.64 18.18 -8.82
N PHE A 10 -5.34 17.14 -8.38
CA PHE A 10 -6.01 16.19 -9.26
C PHE A 10 -7.09 16.86 -10.12
N VAL A 11 -7.94 17.70 -9.52
CA VAL A 11 -9.00 18.42 -10.23
C VAL A 11 -8.42 19.42 -11.23
N ILE A 12 -7.35 20.15 -10.88
CA ILE A 12 -6.66 21.07 -11.78
C ILE A 12 -6.09 20.33 -12.98
N PHE A 13 -5.44 19.19 -12.75
CA PHE A 13 -4.89 18.37 -13.82
C PHE A 13 -5.98 17.80 -14.73
N LEU A 14 -7.10 17.34 -14.15
CA LEU A 14 -8.26 16.87 -14.92
C LEU A 14 -8.89 17.99 -15.76
N LEU A 15 -9.03 19.19 -15.20
CA LEU A 15 -9.51 20.37 -15.94
C LEU A 15 -8.58 20.73 -17.09
N PHE A 16 -7.27 20.66 -16.89
CA PHE A 16 -6.28 20.85 -17.95
C PHE A 16 -6.43 19.80 -19.07
N LEU A 17 -6.66 18.53 -18.72
CA LEU A 17 -6.91 17.47 -19.69
C LEU A 17 -8.20 17.73 -20.50
N VAL A 18 -9.29 18.07 -19.82
CA VAL A 18 -10.57 18.41 -20.47
C VAL A 18 -10.41 19.62 -21.40
N PHE A 19 -9.67 20.64 -20.97
CA PHE A 19 -9.34 21.80 -21.80
C PHE A 19 -8.55 21.41 -23.06
N LEU A 20 -7.55 20.53 -22.95
CA LEU A 20 -6.75 20.07 -24.08
C LEU A 20 -7.62 19.32 -25.10
N ILE A 21 -8.47 18.41 -24.62
CA ILE A 21 -9.42 17.65 -25.46
C ILE A 21 -10.42 18.60 -26.14
N TYR A 22 -11.00 19.54 -25.39
CA TYR A 22 -11.95 20.51 -25.92
C TYR A 22 -11.33 21.41 -27.00
N SER A 23 -10.13 21.93 -26.74
CA SER A 23 -9.41 22.79 -27.69
C SER A 23 -9.04 22.08 -28.99
N ASN A 24 -8.88 20.76 -28.98
CA ASN A 24 -8.46 19.95 -30.13
C ASN A 24 -9.55 18.98 -30.60
N PHE A 25 -10.82 19.26 -30.26
CA PHE A 25 -11.92 18.32 -30.46
C PHE A 25 -12.08 17.89 -31.93
N SER A 26 -11.99 18.83 -32.87
CA SER A 26 -12.13 18.52 -34.31
C SER A 26 -11.05 17.55 -34.79
N LEU A 27 -9.80 17.75 -34.38
CA LEU A 27 -8.67 16.91 -34.78
C LEU A 27 -8.80 15.53 -34.14
N ILE A 28 -9.00 15.49 -32.82
CA ILE A 28 -9.12 14.25 -32.04
C ILE A 28 -10.28 13.41 -32.54
N SER A 29 -11.45 14.00 -32.82
CA SER A 29 -12.62 13.28 -33.32
C SER A 29 -12.38 12.67 -34.70
N SER A 30 -11.67 13.37 -35.60
CA SER A 30 -11.35 12.85 -36.93
C SER A 30 -10.46 11.60 -36.84
N PHE A 31 -9.40 11.66 -36.03
CA PHE A 31 -8.53 10.50 -35.81
C PHE A 31 -9.20 9.40 -35.00
N PHE A 32 -10.09 9.75 -34.06
CA PHE A 32 -10.81 8.77 -33.24
C PHE A 32 -11.74 7.90 -34.08
N MET A 33 -12.48 8.51 -35.01
CA MET A 33 -13.42 7.80 -35.88
C MET A 33 -12.73 6.95 -36.95
N ALA A 34 -11.49 7.27 -37.32
CA ALA A 34 -10.72 6.50 -38.31
C ALA A 34 -10.35 5.08 -37.80
N THR A 35 -10.08 4.92 -36.50
CA THR A 35 -9.82 3.62 -35.85
C THR A 35 -10.78 3.34 -34.70
N LEU A 36 -12.08 3.36 -34.97
CA LEU A 36 -13.13 3.27 -33.94
C LEU A 36 -12.96 2.06 -33.00
N ASN A 37 -12.70 0.87 -33.54
CA ASN A 37 -12.63 -0.37 -32.77
C ASN A 37 -11.53 -0.32 -31.68
N PHE A 38 -10.31 0.08 -32.06
CA PHE A 38 -9.18 0.14 -31.11
C PHE A 38 -9.28 1.35 -30.20
N ASN A 39 -9.71 2.49 -30.71
CA ASN A 39 -9.78 3.70 -29.93
C ASN A 39 -10.85 3.60 -28.82
N ILE A 40 -11.97 2.91 -29.05
CA ILE A 40 -12.95 2.60 -28.00
C ILE A 40 -12.35 1.70 -26.92
N ALA A 41 -11.60 0.67 -27.32
CA ALA A 41 -10.94 -0.22 -26.37
C ALA A 41 -9.91 0.53 -25.51
N ILE A 42 -9.06 1.35 -26.13
CA ILE A 42 -8.09 2.21 -25.45
C ILE A 42 -8.80 3.17 -24.50
N LEU A 43 -9.86 3.85 -24.95
CA LEU A 43 -10.64 4.79 -24.13
C LEU A 43 -11.26 4.09 -22.91
N THR A 44 -11.76 2.86 -23.08
CA THR A 44 -12.36 2.08 -22.00
C THR A 44 -11.32 1.72 -20.94
N VAL A 45 -10.17 1.17 -21.36
CA VAL A 45 -9.05 0.83 -20.45
C VAL A 45 -8.52 2.08 -19.76
N PHE A 46 -8.39 3.18 -20.49
CA PHE A 46 -8.00 4.48 -19.94
C PHE A 46 -8.97 4.96 -18.87
N LEU A 47 -10.28 4.91 -19.13
CA LEU A 47 -11.30 5.38 -18.19
C LEU A 47 -11.36 4.53 -16.93
N ILE A 48 -11.19 3.21 -17.05
CA ILE A 48 -11.08 2.32 -15.87
C ILE A 48 -9.81 2.65 -15.08
N GLY A 49 -8.66 2.80 -15.75
CA GLY A 49 -7.41 3.20 -15.09
C GLY A 49 -7.54 4.54 -14.37
N LEU A 50 -8.21 5.51 -15.00
CA LEU A 50 -8.50 6.82 -14.44
C LEU A 50 -9.35 6.70 -13.16
N LEU A 51 -10.39 5.86 -13.18
CA LEU A 51 -11.24 5.60 -12.02
C LEU A 51 -10.45 4.97 -10.87
N VAL A 52 -9.57 4.00 -11.15
CA VAL A 52 -8.74 3.35 -10.12
C VAL A 52 -7.81 4.35 -9.44
N VAL A 53 -7.14 5.21 -10.22
CA VAL A 53 -6.26 6.25 -9.67
C VAL A 53 -7.07 7.29 -8.88
N TYR A 54 -8.27 7.65 -9.34
CA TYR A 54 -9.14 8.60 -8.65
C TYR A 54 -9.69 8.05 -7.34
N GLN A 55 -10.14 6.78 -7.33
CA GLN A 55 -10.56 6.07 -6.12
C GLN A 55 -9.42 6.03 -5.09
N SER A 56 -8.19 5.76 -5.56
CA SER A 56 -6.98 5.77 -4.74
C SER A 56 -6.71 7.15 -4.13
N ALA A 57 -6.90 8.23 -4.90
CA ALA A 57 -6.76 9.60 -4.41
C ALA A 57 -7.83 10.00 -3.38
N ILE A 58 -9.08 9.56 -3.55
CA ILE A 58 -10.16 9.74 -2.56
C ILE A 58 -9.79 8.99 -1.27
N ARG A 59 -9.34 7.74 -1.38
CA ARG A 59 -8.94 6.93 -0.23
C ARG A 59 -7.79 7.60 0.54
N LEU A 60 -6.75 8.05 -0.16
CA LEU A 60 -5.67 8.83 0.45
C LEU A 60 -6.20 10.09 1.15
N THR A 61 -7.11 10.83 0.52
CA THR A 61 -7.73 12.03 1.11
C THR A 61 -8.52 11.67 2.37
N MET A 62 -9.27 10.57 2.35
CA MET A 62 -10.01 10.09 3.51
C MET A 62 -9.05 9.76 4.66
N LEU A 63 -8.03 8.92 4.44
CA LEU A 63 -7.04 8.59 5.47
C LEU A 63 -6.28 9.84 5.96
N ALA A 64 -5.87 10.73 5.06
CA ALA A 64 -5.09 11.91 5.42
C ALA A 64 -5.78 12.85 6.41
N GLY A 65 -7.12 12.93 6.36
CA GLY A 65 -7.81 13.70 7.40
C GLY A 65 -8.42 12.87 8.52
N THR A 66 -8.46 11.53 8.47
CA THR A 66 -8.75 10.78 9.69
C THR A 66 -7.58 10.97 10.65
N PHE A 67 -6.35 10.79 10.16
CA PHE A 67 -5.12 11.12 10.90
C PHE A 67 -5.02 12.61 11.23
N GLY A 68 -5.40 13.51 10.31
CA GLY A 68 -5.45 14.94 10.60
C GLY A 68 -6.43 15.31 11.73
N ILE A 69 -7.56 14.61 11.86
CA ILE A 69 -8.52 14.81 12.96
C ILE A 69 -7.98 14.21 14.25
N LEU A 70 -7.39 13.00 14.20
CA LEU A 70 -6.75 12.35 15.34
C LEU A 70 -5.63 13.21 15.95
N ALA A 71 -4.90 13.95 15.11
CA ALA A 71 -3.84 14.84 15.57
C ALA A 71 -4.35 16.13 16.26
N TYR A 72 -5.55 16.62 15.91
CA TYR A 72 -6.02 17.96 16.30
C TYR A 72 -7.20 17.96 17.29
N LYS A 73 -8.04 16.92 17.30
CA LYS A 73 -9.21 16.83 18.19
C LYS A 73 -8.88 16.08 19.49
N LYS A 74 -9.40 16.56 20.61
CA LYS A 74 -9.30 15.95 21.95
C LYS A 74 -10.69 15.83 22.58
N GLY A 75 -10.88 14.83 23.46
CA GLY A 75 -12.12 14.66 24.25
C GLY A 75 -13.26 13.95 23.51
N LYS A 76 -14.52 14.25 23.90
CA LYS A 76 -15.75 13.56 23.42
C LYS A 76 -15.97 13.61 21.89
N ASP A 77 -15.43 14.63 21.23
CA ASP A 77 -15.46 14.73 19.77
C ASP A 77 -14.61 13.66 19.08
N LEU A 78 -13.56 13.15 19.73
CA LEU A 78 -12.66 12.15 19.15
C LEU A 78 -13.35 10.78 19.09
N GLU A 79 -14.10 10.45 20.15
CA GLU A 79 -14.83 9.19 20.30
C GLU A 79 -15.97 9.03 19.27
N PHE A 80 -16.74 10.10 19.03
CA PHE A 80 -17.78 10.12 18.00
C PHE A 80 -17.22 9.92 16.58
N TYR A 81 -16.06 10.51 16.28
CA TYR A 81 -15.42 10.35 14.97
C TYR A 81 -14.84 8.95 14.77
N LEU A 82 -14.27 8.34 15.82
CA LEU A 82 -13.69 6.99 15.76
C LEU A 82 -14.75 5.91 15.52
N GLN A 83 -15.97 6.06 16.05
CA GLN A 83 -17.08 5.14 15.81
C GLN A 83 -17.43 4.98 14.31
N GLY A 84 -17.34 6.06 13.52
CA GLY A 84 -17.61 6.05 12.09
C GLY A 84 -16.42 5.64 11.20
N ILE A 85 -15.20 5.55 11.74
CA ILE A 85 -13.96 5.29 10.98
C ILE A 85 -13.51 3.81 11.10
N THR A 86 -14.18 3.02 11.93
CA THR A 86 -13.87 1.59 12.17
C THR A 86 -13.79 0.74 10.90
N GLU A 87 -14.47 1.15 9.82
CA GLU A 87 -14.48 0.43 8.53
C GLU A 87 -13.26 0.75 7.65
N LEU A 88 -12.52 1.83 7.93
CA LEU A 88 -11.40 2.29 7.12
C LEU A 88 -10.04 1.73 7.59
N MET A 89 -9.97 1.29 8.85
CA MET A 89 -8.77 0.74 9.49
C MET A 89 -9.00 -0.73 9.90
N PRO A 90 -7.95 -1.55 10.03
CA PRO A 90 -8.04 -2.87 10.64
C PRO A 90 -8.62 -2.75 12.04
N ALA A 91 -9.44 -3.73 12.43
CA ALA A 91 -10.10 -3.75 13.73
C ALA A 91 -9.11 -3.56 14.89
N THR A 92 -7.91 -4.15 14.81
CA THR A 92 -6.86 -4.03 15.83
C THR A 92 -6.40 -2.59 16.04
N ILE A 93 -6.09 -1.88 14.95
CA ILE A 93 -5.68 -0.47 14.98
C ILE A 93 -6.86 0.39 15.43
N ALA A 94 -8.05 0.18 14.86
CA ALA A 94 -9.25 0.95 15.24
C ALA A 94 -9.58 0.83 16.73
N HIS A 95 -9.54 -0.38 17.30
CA HIS A 95 -9.77 -0.62 18.73
C HIS A 95 -8.69 0.01 19.61
N MET A 96 -7.41 -0.06 19.22
CA MET A 96 -6.32 0.60 19.93
C MET A 96 -6.55 2.12 20.00
N PHE A 97 -6.83 2.75 18.85
CA PHE A 97 -7.12 4.19 18.79
C PHE A 97 -8.36 4.57 19.62
N ASN A 98 -9.43 3.76 19.58
CA ASN A 98 -10.65 4.01 20.35
C ASN A 98 -10.41 3.90 21.86
N ARG A 99 -9.74 2.83 22.33
CA ARG A 99 -9.41 2.62 23.75
C ARG A 99 -8.56 3.77 24.32
N ARG A 100 -7.63 4.31 23.52
CA ARG A 100 -6.75 5.42 23.94
C ARG A 100 -7.47 6.77 23.87
N ALA A 101 -8.31 6.98 22.85
CA ALA A 101 -9.15 8.17 22.73
C ALA A 101 -10.10 8.33 23.92
N GLN A 102 -10.69 7.24 24.43
CA GLN A 102 -11.53 7.24 25.64
C GLN A 102 -10.76 7.69 26.89
N LYS A 103 -9.45 7.43 26.96
CA LYS A 103 -8.57 7.85 28.06
C LYS A 103 -8.06 9.29 27.93
N GLY A 104 -8.46 10.01 26.88
CA GLY A 104 -8.13 11.43 26.68
C GLY A 104 -6.71 11.71 26.17
N VAL A 105 -5.86 10.69 26.01
CA VAL A 105 -4.49 10.82 25.51
C VAL A 105 -4.14 9.70 24.51
N LEU A 106 -3.66 10.10 23.33
CA LEU A 106 -3.15 9.21 22.29
C LEU A 106 -1.63 9.08 22.46
N TYR A 107 -1.20 8.17 23.34
CA TYR A 107 0.21 7.77 23.44
C TYR A 107 0.36 6.33 22.96
N PHE A 108 1.48 6.06 22.28
CA PHE A 108 1.79 4.78 21.66
C PHE A 108 3.15 4.26 22.13
N THR A 109 3.31 2.95 22.12
CA THR A 109 4.62 2.30 22.16
C THR A 109 5.28 2.36 20.78
N GLU A 110 6.60 2.15 20.72
CA GLU A 110 7.33 2.14 19.44
C GLU A 110 6.81 1.05 18.48
N ASN A 111 6.46 -0.13 19.01
CA ASN A 111 5.89 -1.22 18.24
C ASN A 111 4.51 -0.86 17.67
N GLU A 112 3.62 -0.28 18.48
CA GLU A 112 2.29 0.16 18.02
C GLU A 112 2.40 1.24 16.93
N ALA A 113 3.33 2.19 17.07
CA ALA A 113 3.56 3.20 16.05
C ALA A 113 4.06 2.58 14.73
N LYS A 114 4.96 1.60 14.81
CA LYS A 114 5.46 0.85 13.66
C LYS A 114 4.38 0.02 12.97
N ASP A 115 3.49 -0.62 13.73
CA ASP A 115 2.40 -1.41 13.16
C ASP A 115 1.44 -0.53 12.34
N VAL A 116 1.17 0.70 12.82
CA VAL A 116 0.34 1.68 12.09
C VAL A 116 1.01 2.11 10.79
N THR A 117 2.32 2.41 10.79
CA THR A 117 3.03 2.84 9.57
C THR A 117 3.17 1.71 8.56
N VAL A 118 3.42 0.47 9.01
CA VAL A 118 3.48 -0.73 8.16
C VAL A 118 2.13 -0.99 7.50
N TRP A 119 1.04 -0.97 8.28
CA TRP A 119 -0.30 -1.11 7.72
C TRP A 119 -0.61 -0.03 6.68
N LEU A 120 -0.26 1.23 6.98
CA LEU A 120 -0.53 2.35 6.08
C LEU A 120 0.24 2.23 4.76
N SER A 121 1.49 1.78 4.84
CA SER A 121 2.32 1.49 3.66
C SER A 121 1.71 0.37 2.80
N ASP A 122 1.22 -0.70 3.41
CA ASP A 122 0.59 -1.82 2.70
C ASP A 122 -0.66 -1.39 1.91
N GLN A 123 -1.45 -0.46 2.46
CA GLN A 123 -2.63 0.07 1.76
C GLN A 123 -2.30 0.81 0.45
N PHE A 124 -1.09 1.35 0.32
CA PHE A 124 -0.63 2.05 -0.88
C PHE A 124 0.11 1.14 -1.88
N PHE A 125 0.62 -0.02 -1.44
CA PHE A 125 1.45 -0.90 -2.25
C PHE A 125 0.73 -1.43 -3.50
N ASN A 126 -0.50 -1.92 -3.34
CA ASN A 126 -1.26 -2.53 -4.44
C ASN A 126 -1.66 -1.53 -5.54
N GLN A 127 -1.76 -0.25 -5.21
CA GLN A 127 -2.28 0.77 -6.13
C GLN A 127 -1.35 1.00 -7.33
N LYS A 128 -0.03 0.97 -7.10
CA LYS A 128 0.97 1.13 -8.17
C LYS A 128 0.91 0.00 -9.20
N SER A 129 0.63 -1.23 -8.74
CA SER A 129 0.54 -2.41 -9.60
C SER A 129 -0.64 -2.29 -10.57
N TYR A 130 -1.82 -1.92 -10.06
CA TYR A 130 -3.01 -1.72 -10.90
C TYR A 130 -2.79 -0.63 -11.96
N THR A 131 -2.24 0.53 -11.58
CA THR A 131 -2.01 1.59 -12.56
C THR A 131 -1.00 1.19 -13.63
N SER A 132 0.08 0.49 -13.25
CA SER A 132 1.07 -0.04 -14.19
C SER A 132 0.44 -1.03 -15.18
N PHE A 133 -0.51 -1.84 -14.73
CA PHE A 133 -1.26 -2.75 -15.59
C PHE A 133 -2.09 -2.00 -16.65
N PHE A 134 -2.83 -0.96 -16.27
CA PHE A 134 -3.63 -0.18 -17.23
C PHE A 134 -2.77 0.63 -18.20
N VAL A 135 -1.62 1.13 -17.75
CA VAL A 135 -0.61 1.77 -18.59
C VAL A 135 -0.08 0.79 -19.64
N GLY A 136 0.39 -0.39 -19.21
CA GLY A 136 0.90 -1.42 -20.11
C GLY A 136 -0.16 -1.92 -21.10
N THR A 137 -1.39 -2.10 -20.63
CA THR A 137 -2.53 -2.51 -21.48
C THR A 137 -2.85 -1.44 -22.53
N SER A 138 -2.86 -0.15 -22.15
CA SER A 138 -3.11 0.95 -23.10
C SER A 138 -2.02 1.03 -24.18
N LEU A 139 -0.75 0.82 -23.81
CA LEU A 139 0.36 0.77 -24.76
C LEU A 139 0.26 -0.43 -25.70
N MET A 140 -0.07 -1.61 -25.16
CA MET A 140 -0.22 -2.83 -25.95
C MET A 140 -1.39 -2.71 -26.94
N LEU A 141 -2.52 -2.12 -26.53
CA LEU A 141 -3.64 -1.83 -27.43
C LEU A 141 -3.27 -0.82 -28.52
N GLY A 142 -2.49 0.22 -28.18
CA GLY A 142 -1.97 1.17 -29.16
C GLY A 142 -1.05 0.52 -30.19
N LEU A 143 -0.16 -0.36 -29.75
CA LEU A 143 0.70 -1.17 -30.63
C LEU A 143 -0.13 -2.11 -31.50
N PHE A 144 -1.14 -2.77 -30.94
CA PHE A 144 -2.04 -3.64 -31.70
C PHE A 144 -2.76 -2.88 -32.83
N GLY A 145 -3.18 -1.64 -32.57
CA GLY A 145 -3.74 -0.76 -33.60
C GLY A 145 -2.76 -0.49 -34.75
N THR A 146 -1.46 -0.29 -34.46
CA THR A 146 -0.45 -0.14 -35.52
C THR A 146 -0.28 -1.39 -36.37
N PHE A 147 -0.30 -2.57 -35.75
CA PHE A 147 -0.23 -3.83 -36.48
C PHE A 147 -1.42 -4.00 -37.41
N THR A 148 -2.63 -3.71 -36.95
CA THR A 148 -3.82 -3.77 -37.81
C THR A 148 -3.78 -2.73 -38.94
N GLY A 149 -3.33 -1.50 -38.67
CA GLY A 149 -3.18 -0.48 -39.71
C GLY A 149 -2.16 -0.87 -40.79
N LEU A 150 -1.05 -1.48 -40.38
CA LEU A 150 -0.06 -2.03 -41.31
C LEU A 150 -0.61 -3.20 -42.13
N LEU A 151 -1.44 -4.08 -41.55
CA LEU A 151 -2.10 -5.15 -42.30
C LEU A 151 -3.03 -4.60 -43.38
N VAL A 152 -3.81 -3.56 -43.07
CA VAL A 152 -4.66 -2.87 -44.06
C VAL A 152 -3.80 -2.27 -45.17
N ALA A 153 -2.69 -1.62 -44.81
CA ALA A 153 -1.79 -1.04 -45.81
C ALA A 153 -1.15 -2.09 -46.74
N ILE A 154 -0.83 -3.28 -46.22
CA ILE A 154 -0.32 -4.40 -47.01
C ILE A 154 -1.40 -4.95 -47.96
N ASP A 155 -2.64 -5.09 -47.49
CA ASP A 155 -3.76 -5.57 -48.29
C ASP A 155 -4.06 -4.64 -49.48
N GLU A 156 -4.12 -3.33 -49.20
CA GLU A 156 -4.29 -2.31 -50.23
C GLU A 156 -3.09 -2.27 -51.19
N MET A 157 -1.86 -2.45 -50.70
CA MET A 157 -0.67 -2.54 -51.57
C MET A 157 -0.73 -3.78 -52.48
N GLY A 158 -1.26 -4.90 -51.99
CA GLY A 158 -1.51 -6.10 -52.80
C GLY A 158 -2.43 -5.81 -53.98
N SER A 159 -3.51 -5.05 -53.76
CA SER A 159 -4.45 -4.67 -54.83
C SER A 159 -3.78 -3.85 -55.95
N ILE A 160 -2.85 -2.95 -55.61
CA ILE A 160 -2.09 -2.14 -56.57
C ILE A 160 -1.11 -3.00 -57.37
N ILE A 161 -0.48 -3.99 -56.72
CA ILE A 161 0.43 -4.92 -57.41
C ILE A 161 -0.33 -5.77 -58.43
N LEU A 162 -1.57 -6.19 -58.11
CA LEU A 162 -2.41 -6.92 -59.05
C LEU A 162 -2.86 -6.04 -60.23
N SER A 163 -3.15 -4.75 -60.02
CA SER A 163 -3.55 -3.83 -61.09
C SER A 163 -2.41 -3.50 -62.06
N LEU A 164 -1.15 -3.58 -61.60
CA LEU A 164 0.06 -3.43 -62.42
C LEU A 164 0.31 -4.59 -63.40
N GLY A 165 -0.44 -5.70 -63.32
CA GLY A 165 -0.31 -6.85 -64.21
C GLY A 165 -1.11 -6.76 -65.53
N GLY A 166 -1.86 -5.67 -65.76
CA GLY A 166 -2.67 -5.44 -66.97
C GLY A 166 -1.91 -4.75 -68.12
N ASP A 167 -2.47 -4.81 -69.33
CA ASP A 167 -1.85 -4.33 -70.59
C ASP A 167 -1.87 -2.78 -70.73
N ASP A 168 -2.80 -2.10 -70.05
CA ASP A 168 -2.89 -0.62 -69.98
C ASP A 168 -2.63 -0.15 -68.55
N ILE A 169 -1.40 0.33 -68.29
CA ILE A 169 -0.99 0.84 -66.98
C ILE A 169 -1.17 2.36 -66.95
N ASP A 170 -2.19 2.85 -66.24
CA ASP A 170 -2.34 4.28 -65.96
C ASP A 170 -1.54 4.68 -64.70
N ILE A 171 -0.51 5.51 -64.89
CA ILE A 171 0.33 6.04 -63.80
C ILE A 171 -0.48 6.93 -62.84
N ALA A 172 -1.53 7.62 -63.33
CA ALA A 172 -2.41 8.41 -62.49
C ALA A 172 -3.19 7.51 -61.52
N GLU A 173 -3.67 6.36 -61.99
CA GLU A 173 -4.38 5.37 -61.18
C GLU A 173 -3.45 4.78 -60.09
N ILE A 174 -2.19 4.50 -60.43
CA ILE A 174 -1.17 4.05 -59.46
C ILE A 174 -0.90 5.12 -58.40
N MET A 175 -0.69 6.38 -58.81
CA MET A 175 -0.47 7.48 -57.86
C MET A 175 -1.65 7.65 -56.90
N THR A 176 -2.89 7.51 -57.39
CA THR A 176 -4.08 7.54 -56.52
C THR A 176 -4.21 6.27 -55.66
N GLY A 177 -3.79 5.11 -56.17
CA GLY A 177 -3.82 3.83 -55.46
C GLY A 177 -2.95 3.83 -54.20
N PHE A 178 -1.81 4.53 -54.22
CA PHE A 178 -0.95 4.67 -53.05
C PHE A 178 -1.60 5.44 -51.88
N SER A 179 -2.68 6.19 -52.11
CA SER A 179 -3.39 6.90 -51.04
C SER A 179 -4.01 5.95 -50.01
N GLY A 180 -4.39 4.73 -50.41
CA GLY A 180 -4.90 3.70 -49.51
C GLY A 180 -3.85 3.32 -48.48
N PRO A 181 -2.71 2.70 -48.88
CA PRO A 181 -1.70 2.23 -47.94
C PRO A 181 -1.17 3.30 -46.99
N LEU A 182 -1.05 4.55 -47.47
CA LEU A 182 -0.71 5.70 -46.62
C LEU A 182 -1.80 5.99 -45.57
N GLY A 183 -3.07 5.89 -45.95
CA GLY A 183 -4.21 5.97 -45.04
C GLY A 183 -4.22 4.86 -43.99
N GLY A 184 -4.03 3.60 -44.39
CA GLY A 184 -3.94 2.45 -43.46
C GLY A 184 -2.82 2.62 -42.42
N MET A 185 -1.67 3.13 -42.84
CA MET A 185 -0.56 3.46 -41.94
C MET A 185 -0.91 4.60 -40.97
N ALA A 186 -1.53 5.69 -41.46
CA ALA A 186 -1.92 6.83 -40.64
C ALA A 186 -2.97 6.45 -39.57
N ILE A 187 -3.91 5.59 -39.94
CA ILE A 187 -4.92 4.95 -39.07
C ILE A 187 -4.23 4.19 -37.92
N GLY A 188 -3.28 3.30 -38.24
CA GLY A 188 -2.54 2.55 -37.24
C GLY A 188 -1.72 3.44 -36.29
N PHE A 189 -1.03 4.43 -36.84
CA PHE A 189 -0.22 5.37 -36.06
C PHE A 189 -1.06 6.22 -35.09
N ALA A 190 -2.24 6.67 -35.51
CA ALA A 190 -3.16 7.41 -34.66
C ALA A 190 -3.59 6.60 -33.42
N SER A 191 -3.90 5.30 -33.59
CA SER A 191 -4.21 4.40 -32.47
C SER A 191 -3.04 4.27 -31.49
N SER A 192 -1.79 4.26 -31.96
CA SER A 192 -0.60 4.27 -31.10
C SER A 192 -0.50 5.54 -30.27
N LEU A 193 -0.75 6.69 -30.90
CA LEU A 193 -0.70 7.98 -30.23
C LEU A 193 -1.74 8.06 -29.10
N PHE A 194 -2.95 7.51 -29.30
CA PHE A 194 -3.95 7.41 -28.24
C PHE A 194 -3.50 6.51 -27.08
N GLY A 195 -2.88 5.36 -27.39
CA GLY A 195 -2.34 4.45 -26.37
C GLY A 195 -1.24 5.11 -25.53
N VAL A 196 -0.29 5.79 -26.19
CA VAL A 196 0.80 6.52 -25.54
C VAL A 196 0.28 7.72 -24.74
N ALA A 197 -0.62 8.53 -25.30
CA ALA A 197 -1.21 9.66 -24.59
C ALA A 197 -1.93 9.21 -23.31
N SER A 198 -2.74 8.14 -23.40
CA SER A 198 -3.42 7.54 -22.26
C SER A 198 -2.43 7.07 -21.18
N ALA A 199 -1.36 6.38 -21.60
CA ALA A 199 -0.29 5.92 -20.72
C ALA A 199 0.44 7.07 -20.02
N ILE A 200 0.71 8.18 -20.71
CA ILE A 200 1.35 9.37 -20.13
C ILE A 200 0.44 9.99 -19.06
N ILE A 201 -0.85 10.16 -19.36
CA ILE A 201 -1.82 10.74 -18.43
C ILE A 201 -1.90 9.90 -17.15
N LEU A 202 -2.07 8.58 -17.29
CA LEU A 202 -2.13 7.66 -16.15
C LEU A 202 -0.83 7.68 -15.33
N ASN A 203 0.34 7.70 -15.98
CA ASN A 203 1.63 7.78 -15.29
C ASN A 203 1.82 9.08 -14.51
N VAL A 204 1.45 10.23 -15.09
CA VAL A 204 1.54 11.52 -14.39
C VAL A 204 0.65 11.53 -13.16
N MET A 205 -0.59 11.03 -13.27
CA MET A 205 -1.49 10.94 -12.13
C MET A 205 -0.98 9.97 -11.06
N GLN A 206 -0.41 8.82 -11.46
CA GLN A 206 0.22 7.87 -10.55
C GLN A 206 1.41 8.51 -9.81
N TYR A 207 2.25 9.26 -10.52
CA TYR A 207 3.38 9.97 -9.91
C TYR A 207 2.91 10.97 -8.85
N ILE A 208 1.89 11.78 -9.17
CA ILE A 208 1.31 12.71 -8.22
C ILE A 208 0.75 11.95 -7.00
N LEU A 209 0.04 10.84 -7.22
CA LEU A 209 -0.49 10.01 -6.14
C LEU A 209 0.62 9.50 -5.21
N THR A 210 1.64 8.85 -5.76
CA THR A 210 2.75 8.27 -4.99
C THR A 210 3.53 9.33 -4.22
N ARG A 211 3.76 10.52 -4.81
CA ARG A 211 4.40 11.63 -4.10
C ARG A 211 3.59 12.09 -2.89
N ASN A 212 2.26 12.21 -3.03
CA ASN A 212 1.39 12.62 -1.94
C ASN A 212 1.24 11.52 -0.87
N GLN A 213 1.29 10.24 -1.26
CA GLN A 213 1.32 9.11 -0.32
C GLN A 213 2.58 9.13 0.55
N ALA A 214 3.75 9.32 -0.07
CA ALA A 214 5.02 9.41 0.67
C ALA A 214 5.00 10.57 1.68
N ALA A 215 4.60 11.76 1.23
CA ALA A 215 4.50 12.94 2.09
C ALA A 215 3.45 12.80 3.22
N PHE A 216 2.43 11.97 3.02
CA PHE A 216 1.45 11.65 4.06
C PHE A 216 2.00 10.60 5.05
N LEU A 217 2.75 9.60 4.57
CA LEU A 217 3.37 8.59 5.42
C LEU A 217 4.38 9.23 6.37
N GLU A 218 5.23 10.13 5.85
CA GLU A 218 6.18 10.92 6.63
C GLU A 218 5.49 11.76 7.71
N ASP A 219 4.42 12.49 7.36
CA ASP A 219 3.63 13.26 8.35
C ASP A 219 3.08 12.37 9.49
N VAL A 220 2.59 11.17 9.15
CA VAL A 220 2.02 10.25 10.13
C VAL A 220 3.12 9.70 11.03
N GLU A 221 4.27 9.36 10.47
CA GLU A 221 5.43 8.89 11.22
C GLU A 221 5.93 9.95 12.20
N ASP A 222 6.08 11.20 11.76
CA ASP A 222 6.50 12.31 12.61
C ASP A 222 5.48 12.60 13.72
N TRP A 223 4.18 12.53 13.39
CA TRP A 223 3.12 12.68 14.39
C TRP A 223 3.15 11.57 15.44
N LEU A 224 3.37 10.32 15.03
CA LEU A 224 3.48 9.17 15.94
C LEU A 224 4.73 9.28 16.83
N LYS A 225 5.88 9.67 16.29
CA LYS A 225 7.12 9.89 17.06
C LYS A 225 6.91 10.87 18.22
N GLY A 226 6.18 11.96 18.00
CA GLY A 226 5.81 12.92 19.04
C GLY A 226 4.80 12.40 20.08
N LYS A 227 4.35 11.15 19.97
CA LYS A 227 3.40 10.47 20.87
C LYS A 227 3.94 9.18 21.47
N ILE A 228 5.23 8.89 21.31
CA ILE A 228 5.87 7.72 21.91
C ILE A 228 6.15 7.97 23.39
N ILE A 229 5.73 7.04 24.26
CA ILE A 229 5.77 7.15 25.73
C ILE A 229 7.18 7.43 26.28
N GLU A 230 8.21 6.87 25.65
CA GLU A 230 9.62 6.99 26.09
C GLU A 230 10.17 8.42 25.97
N SER A 231 9.64 9.22 25.03
CA SER A 231 10.01 10.64 24.87
C SER A 231 9.60 11.53 26.05
N GLN A 232 8.65 11.10 26.88
CA GLN A 232 8.18 11.89 28.02
C GLN A 232 8.96 11.59 29.31
N SER A 233 9.52 10.38 29.45
CA SER A 233 10.35 10.04 30.62
C SER A 233 11.66 10.83 30.66
N SER A 234 12.24 11.16 29.50
CA SER A 234 13.45 11.99 29.42
C SER A 234 13.19 13.45 29.83
N ASP A 235 12.09 14.06 29.38
CA ASP A 235 11.76 15.46 29.69
C ASP A 235 11.47 15.67 31.18
N VAL A 236 10.76 14.72 31.81
CA VAL A 236 10.43 14.78 33.25
C VAL A 236 11.68 14.59 34.12
N LEU A 237 12.64 13.76 33.69
CA LEU A 237 13.92 13.59 34.41
C LEU A 237 14.81 14.84 34.33
N GLU A 238 14.76 15.58 33.22
CA GLU A 238 15.50 16.83 33.03
C GLU A 238 14.91 18.00 33.83
N GLU A 239 13.57 18.07 33.94
CA GLU A 239 12.86 19.09 34.72
C GLU A 239 13.05 18.90 36.25
N ILE A 240 13.10 17.66 36.74
CA ILE A 240 13.40 17.37 38.15
C ILE A 240 14.87 17.71 38.49
N GLY A 241 15.81 17.40 37.59
CA GLY A 241 17.23 17.74 37.78
C GLY A 241 17.51 19.24 37.85
N THR A 242 16.73 20.05 37.13
CA THR A 242 16.86 21.51 37.11
C THR A 242 16.17 22.21 38.29
N ALA A 243 15.13 21.60 38.88
CA ALA A 243 14.49 22.10 40.09
C ALA A 243 15.40 21.96 41.33
N PHE A 244 16.04 20.79 41.51
CA PHE A 244 16.95 20.53 42.64
C PHE A 244 18.20 21.45 42.66
N SER A 245 18.63 21.94 41.50
CA SER A 245 19.80 22.81 41.38
C SER A 245 19.53 24.29 41.69
N LYS A 246 18.25 24.72 41.73
CA LYS A 246 17.85 26.10 42.05
C LYS A 246 17.69 26.36 43.55
N GLU A 247 17.24 25.37 44.32
CA GLU A 247 16.91 25.55 45.75
C GLU A 247 18.15 25.48 46.68
N GLY A 248 19.24 24.86 46.23
CA GLY A 248 20.51 24.83 46.97
C GLY A 248 21.29 26.16 46.98
N LYS A 249 20.82 27.20 46.28
CA LYS A 249 21.58 28.44 46.05
C LYS A 249 21.17 29.63 46.91
N VAL A 250 20.15 29.50 47.76
CA VAL A 250 19.55 30.63 48.51
C VAL A 250 20.14 30.81 49.93
N ILE A 251 20.95 29.86 50.44
CA ILE A 251 21.46 29.89 51.83
C ILE A 251 22.77 30.72 51.98
N SER A 252 23.36 31.22 50.89
CA SER A 252 24.73 31.77 50.93
C SER A 252 24.86 33.27 50.66
N GLN A 253 23.90 34.11 51.06
CA GLN A 253 24.05 35.57 51.00
C GLN A 253 23.26 36.34 52.07
N ALA A 254 23.91 36.71 53.19
CA ALA A 254 23.77 38.03 53.85
C ALA A 254 24.80 38.22 54.99
N PRO A 255 25.22 39.48 55.30
CA PRO A 255 26.49 39.80 55.95
C PRO A 255 26.41 40.04 57.47
N THR A 256 27.59 40.04 58.09
CA THR A 256 27.92 40.20 59.50
C THR A 256 27.87 41.66 59.98
N GLN A 257 27.21 41.94 61.12
CA GLN A 257 27.68 42.80 62.24
C GLN A 257 26.59 43.12 63.29
N GLY A 258 26.98 43.13 64.57
CA GLY A 258 26.38 44.00 65.61
C GLY A 258 25.47 43.33 66.65
N ALA A 259 25.89 43.34 67.91
CA ALA A 259 25.16 42.85 69.07
C ALA A 259 24.03 43.80 69.52
N GLY A 260 22.91 43.23 70.01
CA GLY A 260 21.93 43.94 70.84
C GLY A 260 20.47 43.58 70.54
N GLY A 261 19.92 42.60 71.27
CA GLY A 261 18.48 42.33 71.40
C GLY A 261 17.79 41.76 70.15
N LEU A 262 17.39 40.49 70.19
CA LEU A 262 16.39 39.95 69.26
C LEU A 262 15.12 40.82 69.39
N PRO A 263 14.63 41.46 68.31
CA PRO A 263 13.36 42.16 68.35
C PRO A 263 12.27 41.10 68.52
N SER A 264 11.41 41.29 69.52
CA SER A 264 10.31 40.37 69.88
C SER A 264 9.51 39.82 68.69
N GLY A 265 9.43 40.58 67.58
CA GLY A 265 8.75 40.17 66.36
C GLY A 265 9.38 38.99 65.60
N PHE A 266 10.67 38.66 65.78
CA PHE A 266 11.28 37.49 65.13
C PHE A 266 10.83 36.19 65.80
N ILE A 267 10.63 36.22 67.13
CA ILE A 267 10.09 35.08 67.87
C ILE A 267 8.62 34.89 67.54
N ASP A 268 7.85 35.98 67.42
CA ASP A 268 6.43 35.90 67.04
C ASP A 268 6.24 35.37 65.61
N ILE A 269 7.02 35.84 64.62
CA ILE A 269 6.99 35.31 63.24
C ILE A 269 7.45 33.86 63.19
N PHE A 270 8.46 33.48 63.97
CA PHE A 270 8.93 32.09 64.02
C PHE A 270 7.90 31.16 64.66
N ILE A 271 7.22 31.60 65.73
CA ILE A 271 6.13 30.85 66.37
C ILE A 271 4.93 30.74 65.42
N ASP A 272 4.56 31.80 64.71
CA ASP A 272 3.44 31.80 63.77
C ASP A 272 3.74 30.96 62.50
N THR A 273 4.98 31.01 62.02
CA THR A 273 5.47 30.16 60.92
C THR A 273 5.54 28.70 61.35
N MET A 274 5.95 28.40 62.59
CA MET A 274 5.95 27.03 63.10
C MET A 274 4.55 26.50 63.38
N GLY A 275 3.62 27.33 63.87
CA GLY A 275 2.22 26.97 64.05
C GLY A 275 1.56 26.60 62.70
N SER A 276 1.72 27.47 61.70
CA SER A 276 1.22 27.21 60.34
C SER A 276 1.99 26.08 59.61
N PHE A 277 3.25 25.84 59.94
CA PHE A 277 4.01 24.69 59.46
C PHE A 277 3.48 23.39 60.06
N THR A 278 3.23 23.33 61.38
CA THR A 278 2.64 22.16 62.04
C THR A 278 1.26 21.83 61.49
N GLU A 279 0.40 22.82 61.28
CA GLU A 279 -0.94 22.63 60.72
C GLU A 279 -0.88 22.16 59.25
N LYS A 280 0.04 22.72 58.44
CA LYS A 280 0.29 22.24 57.07
C LYS A 280 0.92 20.85 57.05
N LEU A 281 1.77 20.51 58.01
CA LEU A 281 2.37 19.18 58.16
C LEU A 281 1.29 18.16 58.48
N GLU A 282 0.40 18.48 59.43
CA GLU A 282 -0.71 17.60 59.81
C GLU A 282 -1.67 17.37 58.64
N LYS A 283 -2.00 18.44 57.89
CA LYS A 283 -2.85 18.34 56.69
C LYS A 283 -2.16 17.58 55.54
N SER A 284 -0.86 17.79 55.35
CA SER A 284 -0.05 17.04 54.38
C SER A 284 0.07 15.57 54.76
N ASN A 285 0.22 15.27 56.05
CA ASN A 285 0.35 13.90 56.53
C ASN A 285 -0.98 13.15 56.39
N LYS A 286 -2.10 13.81 56.67
CA LYS A 286 -3.44 13.28 56.41
C LYS A 286 -3.70 13.06 54.92
N SER A 287 -3.30 13.99 54.05
CA SER A 287 -3.39 13.82 52.60
C SER A 287 -2.50 12.69 52.09
N SER A 288 -1.29 12.53 52.63
CA SER A 288 -0.43 11.37 52.32
C SER A 288 -1.08 10.07 52.75
N GLN A 289 -1.75 10.04 53.92
CA GLN A 289 -2.46 8.87 54.42
C GLN A 289 -3.66 8.49 53.56
N GLU A 290 -4.44 9.46 53.09
CA GLU A 290 -5.53 9.26 52.11
C GLU A 290 -4.99 8.75 50.76
N LEU A 291 -3.84 9.27 50.30
CA LEU A 291 -3.17 8.75 49.10
C LEU A 291 -2.68 7.31 49.30
N TYR A 292 -2.16 6.95 50.48
CA TYR A 292 -1.80 5.56 50.79
C TYR A 292 -3.04 4.64 50.75
N GLU A 293 -4.18 5.04 51.31
CA GLU A 293 -5.42 4.25 51.24
C GLU A 293 -5.93 4.11 49.79
N ILE A 294 -5.88 5.16 48.98
CA ILE A 294 -6.26 5.12 47.56
C ILE A 294 -5.29 4.24 46.76
N ILE A 295 -3.99 4.32 47.03
CA ILE A 295 -2.97 3.50 46.36
C ILE A 295 -3.12 2.03 46.78
N THR A 296 -3.34 1.72 48.05
CA THR A 296 -3.52 0.34 48.53
C THR A 296 -4.82 -0.28 48.05
N SER A 297 -5.92 0.48 48.01
CA SER A 297 -7.20 0.02 47.45
C SER A 297 -7.09 -0.23 45.95
N ASN A 298 -6.47 0.69 45.19
CA ASN A 298 -6.20 0.48 43.77
C ASN A 298 -5.21 -0.67 43.54
N LEU A 299 -4.17 -0.83 44.36
CA LEU A 299 -3.27 -1.98 44.23
C LEU A 299 -4.01 -3.30 44.50
N SER A 300 -4.93 -3.34 45.47
CA SER A 300 -5.73 -4.53 45.78
C SER A 300 -6.74 -4.87 44.68
N GLU A 301 -7.39 -3.87 44.09
CA GLU A 301 -8.26 -4.05 42.92
C GLU A 301 -7.47 -4.48 41.68
N ASN A 302 -6.31 -3.86 41.45
CA ASN A 302 -5.46 -4.13 40.30
C ASN A 302 -4.68 -5.44 40.45
N THR A 303 -4.41 -5.93 41.68
CA THR A 303 -3.87 -7.29 41.90
C THR A 303 -4.92 -8.35 41.63
N LYS A 304 -6.20 -8.14 41.99
CA LYS A 304 -7.29 -9.06 41.60
C LYS A 304 -7.53 -9.07 40.09
N ALA A 305 -7.42 -7.93 39.43
CA ALA A 305 -7.46 -7.84 37.96
C ALA A 305 -6.22 -8.53 37.31
N SER A 306 -5.04 -8.35 37.91
CA SER A 306 -3.79 -9.00 37.47
C SER A 306 -3.80 -10.53 37.69
N GLU A 307 -4.50 -11.03 38.71
CA GLU A 307 -4.68 -12.47 38.94
C GLU A 307 -5.59 -13.08 37.85
N HIS A 308 -6.64 -12.36 37.45
CA HIS A 308 -7.45 -12.71 36.28
C HIS A 308 -6.67 -12.64 34.97
N GLU A 309 -5.80 -11.64 34.77
CA GLU A 309 -4.91 -11.57 33.61
C GLU A 309 -3.89 -12.73 33.62
N SER A 310 -3.37 -13.14 34.78
CA SER A 310 -2.49 -14.31 34.90
C SER A 310 -3.20 -15.62 34.54
N LEU A 311 -4.46 -15.80 34.94
CA LEU A 311 -5.26 -16.98 34.57
C LEU A 311 -5.58 -17.00 33.07
N ILE A 312 -5.82 -15.83 32.47
CA ILE A 312 -6.00 -15.72 31.02
C ILE A 312 -4.69 -16.02 30.30
N LEU A 313 -3.55 -15.48 30.77
CA LEU A 313 -2.24 -15.76 30.20
C LEU A 313 -1.86 -17.24 30.32
N GLU A 314 -2.19 -17.90 31.43
CA GLU A 314 -2.02 -19.35 31.61
C GLU A 314 -2.92 -20.15 30.66
N SER A 315 -4.18 -19.72 30.47
CA SER A 315 -5.08 -20.34 29.50
C SER A 315 -4.59 -20.16 28.04
N VAL A 316 -4.00 -19.01 27.74
CA VAL A 316 -3.41 -18.71 26.42
C VAL A 316 -2.12 -19.48 26.22
N ASP A 317 -1.25 -19.60 27.23
CA ASP A 317 -0.03 -20.43 27.17
C ASP A 317 -0.38 -21.90 26.93
N ASN A 318 -1.38 -22.42 27.64
CA ASN A 318 -1.86 -23.78 27.43
C ASN A 318 -2.47 -23.97 26.04
N SER A 319 -3.26 -23.01 25.56
CA SER A 319 -3.83 -23.03 24.20
C SER A 319 -2.75 -22.93 23.12
N LEU A 320 -1.70 -22.14 23.35
CA LEU A 320 -0.56 -22.01 22.44
C LEU A 320 0.29 -23.27 22.43
N LYS A 321 0.51 -23.92 23.58
CA LYS A 321 1.17 -25.24 23.65
C LYS A 321 0.37 -26.29 22.89
N GLU A 322 -0.94 -26.34 23.07
CA GLU A 322 -1.81 -27.27 22.36
C GLU A 322 -1.81 -27.00 20.85
N LEU A 323 -1.91 -25.74 20.43
CA LEU A 323 -1.77 -25.35 19.02
C LEU A 323 -0.40 -25.70 18.44
N ASN A 324 0.67 -25.49 19.19
CA ASN A 324 2.02 -25.80 18.76
C ASN A 324 2.20 -27.32 18.56
N VAL A 325 1.75 -28.15 19.51
CA VAL A 325 1.73 -29.61 19.39
C VAL A 325 0.90 -30.07 18.19
N ASN A 326 -0.29 -29.49 18.00
CA ASN A 326 -1.15 -29.80 16.85
C ASN A 326 -0.52 -29.36 15.52
N GLN A 327 0.20 -28.24 15.49
CA GLN A 327 0.88 -27.76 14.28
C GLN A 327 2.09 -28.63 13.93
N PHE A 328 2.87 -29.09 14.91
CA PHE A 328 3.94 -30.07 14.68
C PHE A 328 3.39 -31.43 14.21
N SER A 329 2.28 -31.88 14.79
CA SER A 329 1.60 -33.10 14.33
C SER A 329 1.10 -32.96 12.89
N ASN A 330 0.46 -31.83 12.56
CA ASN A 330 -0.02 -31.56 11.21
C ASN A 330 1.12 -31.40 10.20
N ALA A 331 2.24 -30.79 10.59
CA ALA A 331 3.43 -30.69 9.76
C ALA A 331 4.02 -32.08 9.45
N GLY A 332 4.09 -32.97 10.45
CA GLY A 332 4.49 -34.36 10.25
C GLY A 332 3.57 -35.11 9.29
N MET A 333 2.25 -34.97 9.45
CA MET A 333 1.28 -35.56 8.49
C MET A 333 1.43 -34.96 7.09
N MET A 334 1.74 -33.67 6.97
CA MET A 334 1.96 -33.01 5.68
C MET A 334 3.25 -33.48 5.02
N GLU A 335 4.31 -33.74 5.80
CA GLU A 335 5.56 -34.34 5.33
C GLU A 335 5.34 -35.77 4.82
N ASP A 336 4.61 -36.60 5.55
CA ASP A 336 4.23 -37.95 5.11
C ASP A 336 3.40 -37.90 3.81
N SER A 337 2.45 -36.96 3.72
CA SER A 337 1.63 -36.74 2.52
C SER A 337 2.49 -36.32 1.31
N LEU A 338 3.44 -35.41 1.52
CA LEU A 338 4.36 -34.94 0.48
C LEU A 338 5.29 -36.05 0.02
N GLN A 339 5.73 -36.92 0.93
CA GLN A 339 6.56 -38.08 0.62
C GLN A 339 5.78 -39.11 -0.21
N GLU A 340 4.50 -39.34 0.11
CA GLU A 340 3.61 -40.19 -0.66
C GLU A 340 3.38 -39.62 -2.07
N ILE A 341 3.08 -38.32 -2.19
CA ILE A 341 2.94 -37.63 -3.48
C ILE A 341 4.24 -37.71 -4.30
N SER A 342 5.40 -37.49 -3.68
CA SER A 342 6.70 -37.60 -4.33
C SER A 342 6.94 -39.01 -4.90
N ASN A 343 6.62 -40.04 -4.13
CA ASN A 343 6.74 -41.43 -4.57
C ASN A 343 5.80 -41.74 -5.74
N VAL A 344 4.57 -41.22 -5.72
CA VAL A 344 3.61 -41.35 -6.82
C VAL A 344 4.12 -40.64 -8.08
N ILE A 345 4.63 -39.41 -7.95
CA ILE A 345 5.20 -38.65 -9.07
C ILE A 345 6.41 -39.38 -9.68
N LEU A 346 7.29 -39.96 -8.87
CA LEU A 346 8.43 -40.74 -9.36
C LEU A 346 7.98 -42.01 -10.08
N ALA A 347 6.93 -42.68 -9.61
CA ALA A 347 6.36 -43.86 -10.25
C ALA A 347 5.69 -43.52 -11.60
N GLU A 348 4.90 -42.44 -11.63
CA GLU A 348 4.31 -41.85 -12.85
C GLU A 348 5.40 -41.49 -13.86
N HIS A 349 6.43 -40.76 -13.44
CA HIS A 349 7.52 -40.33 -14.31
C HIS A 349 8.29 -41.53 -14.90
N LYS A 350 8.53 -42.58 -14.11
CA LYS A 350 9.13 -43.83 -14.60
C LYS A 350 8.24 -44.52 -15.64
N THR A 351 6.92 -44.48 -15.44
CA THR A 351 5.94 -45.07 -16.36
C THR A 351 5.89 -44.31 -17.68
N ILE A 352 5.83 -42.97 -17.62
CA ILE A 352 5.88 -42.09 -18.80
C ILE A 352 7.18 -42.32 -19.58
N LYS A 353 8.32 -42.38 -18.90
CA LYS A 353 9.62 -42.64 -19.55
C LYS A 353 9.64 -43.99 -20.28
N LYS A 354 9.04 -45.04 -19.70
CA LYS A 354 8.91 -46.35 -20.35
C LYS A 354 7.98 -46.28 -21.57
N SER A 355 6.87 -45.55 -21.49
CA SER A 355 5.97 -45.31 -22.61
C SER A 355 6.64 -44.57 -23.77
N LEU A 356 7.45 -43.56 -23.45
CA LEU A 356 8.17 -42.77 -24.45
C LEU A 356 9.23 -43.62 -25.17
N ALA A 357 9.97 -44.45 -24.42
CA ALA A 357 10.91 -45.41 -25.01
C ALA A 357 10.23 -46.42 -25.95
N LEU A 358 9.07 -46.96 -25.56
CA LEU A 358 8.27 -47.85 -26.41
C LEU A 358 7.73 -47.13 -27.65
N GLN A 359 7.37 -45.85 -27.54
CA GLN A 359 6.93 -45.05 -28.68
C GLN A 359 8.06 -44.78 -29.66
N GLU A 360 9.27 -44.50 -29.15
CA GLU A 360 10.47 -44.33 -29.97
C GLU A 360 10.85 -45.63 -30.70
N GLU A 361 10.77 -46.77 -30.02
CA GLU A 361 10.98 -48.10 -30.61
C GLU A 361 9.95 -48.41 -31.70
N ASN A 362 8.66 -48.17 -31.44
CA ASN A 362 7.61 -48.32 -32.45
C ASN A 362 7.86 -47.42 -33.66
N ASN A 363 8.29 -46.18 -33.46
CA ASN A 363 8.56 -45.27 -34.57
C ASN A 363 9.74 -45.75 -35.43
N LYS A 364 10.80 -46.29 -34.80
CA LYS A 364 11.93 -46.93 -35.52
C LYS A 364 11.47 -48.14 -36.33
N LEU A 365 10.62 -48.99 -35.77
CA LEU A 365 10.06 -50.14 -36.48
C LEU A 365 9.18 -49.72 -37.66
N LEU A 366 8.40 -48.64 -37.53
CA LEU A 366 7.62 -48.09 -38.63
C LEU A 366 8.52 -47.55 -39.76
N VAL A 367 9.60 -46.83 -39.42
CA VAL A 367 10.57 -46.36 -40.42
C VAL A 367 11.21 -47.54 -41.15
N GLN A 368 11.66 -48.57 -40.43
CA GLN A 368 12.22 -49.79 -41.04
C GLN A 368 11.21 -50.51 -41.93
N LEU A 369 9.94 -50.56 -41.52
CA LEU A 369 8.88 -51.14 -42.33
C LEU A 369 8.70 -50.36 -43.63
N VAL A 370 8.64 -49.01 -43.56
CA VAL A 370 8.54 -48.15 -44.73
C VAL A 370 9.74 -48.31 -45.67
N GLU A 371 10.96 -48.35 -45.13
CA GLU A 371 12.18 -48.61 -45.92
C GLU A 371 12.14 -49.98 -46.61
N SER A 372 11.73 -51.03 -45.89
CA SER A 372 11.60 -52.38 -46.47
C SER A 372 10.53 -52.46 -47.56
N LEU A 373 9.43 -51.72 -47.42
CA LEU A 373 8.38 -51.62 -48.42
C LEU A 373 8.87 -50.86 -49.66
N ASN A 374 9.60 -49.75 -49.47
CA ASN A 374 10.19 -49.00 -50.58
C ASN A 374 11.20 -49.83 -51.37
N GLN A 375 12.10 -50.55 -50.69
CA GLN A 375 13.03 -51.47 -51.35
C GLN A 375 12.30 -52.58 -52.13
N LYS A 376 11.18 -53.07 -51.58
CA LYS A 376 10.36 -54.07 -52.26
C LYS A 376 9.62 -53.51 -53.47
N ILE A 377 9.24 -52.23 -53.44
CA ILE A 377 8.65 -51.52 -54.58
C ILE A 377 9.72 -51.31 -55.67
N GLU A 378 10.91 -50.82 -55.32
CA GLU A 378 12.02 -50.62 -56.28
C GLU A 378 12.40 -51.94 -56.98
N THR A 379 12.52 -53.03 -56.23
CA THR A 379 12.81 -54.36 -56.81
C THR A 379 11.67 -54.93 -57.67
N LEU A 380 10.42 -54.50 -57.45
CA LEU A 380 9.30 -54.83 -58.32
C LEU A 380 9.31 -53.99 -59.60
N GLU A 381 9.67 -52.70 -59.51
CA GLU A 381 9.81 -51.81 -60.66
C GLU A 381 10.96 -52.24 -61.59
N GLU A 382 12.09 -52.70 -61.03
CA GLU A 382 13.20 -53.28 -61.81
C GLU A 382 12.82 -54.58 -62.55
N LYS A 383 11.88 -55.36 -62.03
CA LYS A 383 11.40 -56.60 -62.67
C LYS A 383 10.37 -56.37 -63.77
N VAL A 384 9.82 -55.16 -63.88
CA VAL A 384 8.78 -54.80 -64.86
C VAL A 384 9.38 -54.08 -66.09
N LYS A 385 10.65 -53.69 -66.03
CA LYS A 385 11.48 -53.34 -67.20
C LYS A 385 12.15 -54.58 -67.78
#